data_AF-A0A6L8KIU0-F1
#
_entry.id   AF-A0A6L8KIU0-F1
#
_cell.length_a   1.000
_cell.length_b   1.000
_cell.length_c   1.000
_cell.angle_alpha   90.00
_cell.angle_beta   90.00
_cell.angle_gamma   90.00
#
_symmetry.space_group_name_H-M   'P 1'
#
loop_
_entity.id
_entity.type
_entity.pdbx_description
1 polymer ?
#
loop_
_entity_poly.entity_id
_entity_poly.type
_entity_poly.pdbx_seq_one_letter_code
_entity_poly.pdbx_strand_id
1 'polypeptide(L)'
;MPLLLCCATAVAAVPDQQDQDMLRNLRGNLARSFELSPELPLDAELRASATALSAAHLERINALLPAWLAEERQQQIASGKQNEQWYPLFATWARVLNELALWQLEPGDTAYEQTTLAVIASAPQACKLHSDPRFTDYASRIARIQQLPAAQRPAMLAAERELLAHWGKPRPAPAAWPEPLPQDAAQALLNSNAKDRPALPPMLAMQLLVDKKNYATFAPEDQCLLQQWWLKRSLQQGVAPAAALNAFRYGTLISVDMRFAGMFEPAAANGKPPYPPIATRFHAEGATVGQVKLQQASVVERKITVPGIRGVRPVAFETLFDAPTLKYAQDSKLPKFQLVWKLEDTQP
;
A
#
# COMPACT_ATOMS: atom_id res chain seq x y z
N MET A 1 33.21 -17.57 -43.07
CA MET A 1 32.16 -18.33 -42.35
C MET A 1 31.27 -17.34 -41.64
N PRO A 2 30.00 -17.17 -42.02
CA PRO A 2 29.09 -16.26 -41.33
C PRO A 2 28.52 -16.93 -40.08
N LEU A 3 28.53 -16.21 -38.96
CA LEU A 3 27.87 -16.57 -37.71
C LEU A 3 26.36 -16.34 -37.87
N LEU A 4 25.60 -17.43 -37.94
CA LEU A 4 24.14 -17.42 -37.85
C LEU A 4 23.75 -17.12 -36.40
N LEU A 5 23.26 -15.91 -36.15
CA LEU A 5 22.48 -15.60 -34.95
C LEU A 5 21.14 -16.34 -35.02
N CYS A 6 21.02 -17.43 -34.26
CA CYS A 6 19.72 -18.03 -33.96
C CYS A 6 18.95 -17.09 -33.02
N CYS A 7 18.03 -16.30 -33.58
CA CYS A 7 16.93 -15.73 -32.82
C CYS A 7 16.02 -16.87 -32.36
N ALA A 8 16.30 -17.44 -31.18
CA ALA A 8 15.36 -18.31 -30.49
C ALA A 8 14.20 -17.43 -29.99
N THR A 9 13.15 -17.27 -30.80
CA THR A 9 11.86 -16.84 -30.27
C THR A 9 11.35 -17.96 -29.38
N ALA A 10 11.56 -17.81 -28.07
CA ALA A 10 10.95 -18.68 -27.06
C ALA A 10 9.43 -18.58 -27.24
N VAL A 11 8.86 -19.59 -27.91
CA VAL A 11 7.42 -19.77 -27.98
C VAL A 11 6.98 -20.02 -26.54
N ALA A 12 6.28 -19.05 -25.93
CA ALA A 12 5.70 -19.24 -24.61
C ALA A 12 4.79 -20.48 -24.69
N ALA A 13 5.08 -21.49 -23.87
CA ALA A 13 4.24 -22.67 -23.76
C ALA A 13 2.80 -22.24 -23.44
N VAL A 14 1.81 -22.90 -24.05
CA VAL A 14 0.41 -22.66 -23.74
C VAL A 14 0.22 -22.90 -22.23
N PRO A 15 -0.39 -21.96 -21.48
CA PRO A 15 -0.58 -22.12 -20.03
C PRO A 15 -1.37 -23.39 -19.76
N ASP A 16 -0.85 -24.24 -18.87
CA ASP A 16 -1.58 -25.41 -18.39
C ASP A 16 -2.84 -25.00 -17.61
N GLN A 17 -3.74 -25.95 -17.31
CA GLN A 17 -4.99 -25.65 -16.62
C GLN A 17 -4.77 -24.93 -15.27
N GLN A 18 -3.66 -25.25 -14.59
CA GLN A 18 -3.31 -24.62 -13.31
C GLN A 18 -2.96 -23.14 -13.51
N ASP A 19 -2.15 -22.81 -14.52
CA ASP A 19 -1.82 -21.43 -14.85
C ASP A 19 -3.06 -20.63 -15.28
N GLN A 20 -3.98 -21.26 -16.02
CA GLN A 20 -5.25 -20.62 -16.38
C GLN A 20 -6.11 -20.26 -15.16
N ASP A 21 -6.18 -21.15 -14.17
CA ASP A 21 -6.91 -20.91 -12.92
C ASP A 21 -6.22 -19.84 -12.06
N MET A 22 -4.87 -19.83 -12.00
CA MET A 22 -4.11 -18.76 -11.35
C MET A 22 -4.35 -17.41 -12.01
N LEU A 23 -4.30 -17.35 -13.35
CA LEU A 23 -4.58 -16.14 -14.10
C LEU A 23 -6.01 -15.65 -13.88
N ARG A 24 -7.00 -16.56 -13.82
CA ARG A 24 -8.38 -16.18 -13.49
C ARG A 24 -8.48 -15.55 -12.11
N ASN A 25 -7.79 -16.10 -11.10
CA ASN A 25 -7.75 -15.55 -9.75
C ASN A 25 -7.09 -14.16 -9.71
N LEU A 26 -5.91 -14.01 -10.34
CA LEU A 26 -5.18 -12.75 -10.42
C LEU A 26 -6.02 -11.66 -11.10
N ARG A 27 -6.66 -11.98 -12.23
CA ARG A 27 -7.55 -11.06 -12.96
C ARG A 27 -8.73 -10.63 -12.10
N GLY A 28 -9.34 -11.57 -11.37
CA GLY A 28 -10.45 -11.28 -10.46
C GLY A 28 -10.05 -10.33 -9.33
N ASN A 29 -8.91 -10.56 -8.68
CA ASN A 29 -8.43 -9.69 -7.61
C ASN A 29 -7.97 -8.32 -8.13
N LEU A 30 -7.33 -8.28 -9.29
CA LEU A 30 -6.93 -7.03 -9.94
C LEU A 30 -8.18 -6.19 -10.31
N ALA A 31 -9.17 -6.79 -10.96
CA ALA A 31 -10.41 -6.10 -11.33
C ALA A 31 -11.11 -5.49 -10.11
N ARG A 32 -11.19 -6.23 -8.99
CA ARG A 32 -11.76 -5.72 -7.74
C ARG A 32 -11.05 -4.50 -7.19
N SER A 33 -9.77 -4.30 -7.49
CA SER A 33 -8.98 -3.14 -7.00
C SER A 33 -9.26 -1.85 -7.80
N PHE A 34 -9.92 -1.97 -8.96
CA PHE A 34 -10.23 -0.88 -9.88
C PHE A 34 -11.74 -0.65 -10.08
N GLU A 35 -12.57 -1.37 -9.33
CA GLU A 35 -14.02 -1.24 -9.40
C GLU A 35 -14.50 -0.02 -8.60
N LEU A 36 -15.42 0.76 -9.18
CA LEU A 36 -16.07 1.87 -8.50
C LEU A 36 -17.42 1.42 -7.95
N SER A 37 -17.58 1.45 -6.63
CA SER A 37 -18.88 1.18 -5.98
C SER A 37 -19.99 2.05 -6.61
N PRO A 38 -21.18 1.49 -6.86
CA PRO A 38 -22.32 2.27 -7.34
C PRO A 38 -22.78 3.32 -6.30
N GLU A 39 -22.50 3.09 -5.02
CA GLU A 39 -22.87 3.98 -3.91
C GLU A 39 -21.95 5.21 -3.78
N LEU A 40 -20.79 5.20 -4.45
CA LEU A 40 -19.88 6.34 -4.45
C LEU A 40 -20.54 7.53 -5.17
N PRO A 41 -20.71 8.70 -4.55
CA PRO A 41 -21.41 9.83 -5.15
C PRO A 41 -20.53 10.54 -6.17
N LEU A 42 -20.47 9.96 -7.37
CA LEU A 42 -19.73 10.46 -8.51
C LEU A 42 -20.67 11.03 -9.56
N ASP A 43 -20.27 12.15 -10.13
CA ASP A 43 -20.94 12.75 -11.28
C ASP A 43 -20.91 11.77 -12.45
N ALA A 44 -21.98 11.72 -13.25
CA ALA A 44 -22.13 10.73 -14.31
C ALA A 44 -20.95 10.76 -15.31
N GLU A 45 -20.50 11.95 -15.69
CA GLU A 45 -19.35 12.14 -16.61
C GLU A 45 -18.03 11.65 -15.98
N LEU A 46 -17.79 11.96 -14.70
CA LEU A 46 -16.60 11.48 -13.98
C LEU A 46 -16.63 9.96 -13.86
N ARG A 47 -17.77 9.37 -13.49
CA ARG A 47 -17.93 7.92 -13.38
C ARG A 47 -17.69 7.22 -14.71
N ALA A 48 -18.22 7.75 -15.81
CA ALA A 48 -18.00 7.18 -17.15
C ALA A 48 -16.51 7.25 -17.54
N SER A 49 -15.87 8.40 -17.34
CA SER A 49 -14.46 8.61 -17.68
C SER A 49 -13.52 7.74 -16.84
N ALA A 50 -13.80 7.63 -15.53
CA ALA A 50 -13.05 6.78 -14.62
C ALA A 50 -13.26 5.29 -14.96
N THR A 51 -14.50 4.85 -15.23
CA THR A 51 -14.76 3.48 -15.68
C THR A 51 -13.97 3.15 -16.95
N ALA A 52 -13.94 4.05 -17.95
CA ALA A 52 -13.15 3.85 -19.17
C ALA A 52 -11.63 3.77 -18.88
N LEU A 53 -11.12 4.64 -18.00
CA LEU A 53 -9.72 4.61 -17.57
C LEU A 53 -9.37 3.28 -16.89
N SER A 54 -10.22 2.81 -15.97
CA SER A 54 -10.04 1.54 -15.26
C SER A 54 -10.04 0.35 -16.23
N ALA A 55 -10.98 0.31 -17.19
CA ALA A 55 -11.09 -0.75 -18.17
C ALA A 55 -9.84 -0.83 -19.06
N ALA A 56 -9.37 0.32 -19.58
CA ALA A 56 -8.15 0.38 -20.38
C ALA A 56 -6.90 -0.06 -19.59
N HIS A 57 -6.81 0.31 -18.32
CA HIS A 57 -5.71 -0.13 -17.46
C HIS A 57 -5.77 -1.64 -17.20
N LEU A 58 -6.94 -2.17 -16.86
CA LEU A 58 -7.15 -3.59 -16.61
C LEU A 58 -6.81 -4.43 -17.84
N GLU A 59 -7.25 -4.02 -19.03
CA GLU A 59 -6.89 -4.69 -20.29
C GLU A 59 -5.37 -4.81 -20.46
N ARG A 60 -4.65 -3.69 -20.29
CA ARG A 60 -3.19 -3.66 -20.42
C ARG A 60 -2.52 -4.57 -19.40
N ILE A 61 -2.88 -4.50 -18.12
CA ILE A 61 -2.25 -5.34 -17.10
C ILE A 61 -2.61 -6.81 -17.29
N ASN A 62 -3.84 -7.13 -17.69
CA ASN A 62 -4.26 -8.49 -17.98
C ASN A 62 -3.42 -9.14 -19.11
N ALA A 63 -2.90 -8.33 -20.04
CA ALA A 63 -1.96 -8.79 -21.07
C ALA A 63 -0.53 -9.05 -20.53
N LEU A 64 -0.13 -8.43 -19.41
CA LEU A 64 1.17 -8.63 -18.77
C LEU A 64 1.19 -9.82 -17.80
N LEU A 65 0.06 -10.12 -17.15
CA LEU A 65 -0.03 -11.18 -16.13
C LEU A 65 0.52 -12.55 -16.55
N PRO A 66 0.27 -13.06 -17.79
CA PRO A 66 0.84 -14.34 -18.21
C PRO A 66 2.37 -14.36 -18.23
N ALA A 67 2.99 -13.27 -18.69
CA ALA A 67 4.45 -13.16 -18.70
C ALA A 67 5.02 -13.12 -17.28
N TRP A 68 4.40 -12.36 -16.38
CA TRP A 68 4.82 -12.31 -14.97
C TRP A 68 4.66 -13.66 -14.28
N LEU A 69 3.56 -14.39 -14.54
CA LEU A 69 3.37 -15.73 -13.99
C LEU A 69 4.43 -16.71 -14.50
N ALA A 70 4.76 -16.64 -15.80
CA ALA A 70 5.80 -17.47 -16.39
C ALA A 70 7.19 -17.15 -15.81
N GLU A 71 7.52 -15.88 -15.55
CA GLU A 71 8.72 -15.47 -14.82
C GLU A 71 8.78 -16.15 -13.45
N GLU A 72 7.69 -16.10 -12.67
CA GLU A 72 7.67 -16.70 -11.33
C GLU A 72 7.69 -18.24 -11.34
N ARG A 73 7.14 -18.88 -12.38
CA ARG A 73 7.29 -20.33 -12.61
C ARG A 73 8.75 -20.72 -12.83
N GLN A 74 9.49 -19.94 -13.64
CA GLN A 74 10.92 -20.18 -13.84
C GLN A 74 11.71 -20.02 -12.53
N GLN A 75 11.37 -19.01 -11.73
CA GLN A 75 11.99 -18.80 -10.41
C GLN A 75 11.69 -19.93 -9.43
N GLN A 76 10.45 -20.44 -9.43
CA GLN A 76 10.05 -21.60 -8.63
C GLN A 76 10.92 -22.83 -8.95
N ILE A 77 11.11 -23.12 -10.25
CA ILE A 77 11.93 -24.23 -10.72
C ILE A 77 13.40 -24.03 -10.32
N ALA A 78 13.95 -22.85 -10.57
CA ALA A 78 15.34 -22.53 -10.25
C ALA A 78 15.64 -22.60 -8.75
N SER A 79 14.64 -22.31 -7.91
CA SER A 79 14.78 -22.33 -6.45
C SER A 79 14.46 -23.69 -5.81
N GLY A 80 14.15 -24.72 -6.59
CA GLY A 80 13.82 -26.05 -6.06
C GLY A 80 12.47 -26.14 -5.32
N LYS A 81 11.54 -25.20 -5.58
CA LYS A 81 10.24 -25.08 -4.88
C LYS A 81 9.08 -25.64 -5.70
N GLN A 82 9.32 -26.64 -6.56
CA GLN A 82 8.31 -27.16 -7.50
C GLN A 82 7.07 -27.77 -6.81
N ASN A 83 7.22 -28.21 -5.56
CA ASN A 83 6.13 -28.71 -4.72
C ASN A 83 5.24 -27.61 -4.12
N GLU A 84 5.69 -26.35 -4.10
CA GLU A 84 4.92 -25.20 -3.59
C GLU A 84 3.94 -24.69 -4.67
N GLN A 85 2.86 -25.43 -4.92
CA GLN A 85 1.93 -25.15 -6.02
C GLN A 85 1.40 -23.71 -6.08
N TRP A 86 1.27 -23.03 -4.94
CA TRP A 86 0.74 -21.66 -4.87
C TRP A 86 1.81 -20.56 -4.99
N TYR A 87 3.10 -20.93 -5.00
CA TYR A 87 4.21 -19.97 -5.00
C TYR A 87 4.14 -18.97 -6.18
N PRO A 88 3.95 -19.40 -7.45
CA PRO A 88 3.88 -18.46 -8.57
C PRO A 88 2.69 -17.50 -8.47
N LEU A 89 1.56 -17.97 -7.93
CA LEU A 89 0.37 -17.13 -7.72
C LEU A 89 0.67 -16.01 -6.71
N PHE A 90 1.20 -16.34 -5.54
CA PHE A 90 1.46 -15.35 -4.48
C PHE A 90 2.59 -14.39 -4.84
N ALA A 91 3.64 -14.86 -5.52
CA ALA A 91 4.69 -13.99 -6.04
C ALA A 91 4.12 -13.01 -7.09
N THR A 92 3.34 -13.49 -8.06
CA THR A 92 2.69 -12.61 -9.05
C THR A 92 1.73 -11.63 -8.39
N TRP A 93 0.98 -12.09 -7.38
CA TRP A 93 0.06 -11.22 -6.64
C TRP A 93 0.81 -10.18 -5.79
N ALA A 94 1.94 -10.53 -5.18
CA ALA A 94 2.80 -9.58 -4.48
C ALA A 94 3.29 -8.47 -5.40
N ARG A 95 3.66 -8.80 -6.64
CA ARG A 95 4.00 -7.81 -7.67
C ARG A 95 2.84 -6.85 -7.91
N VAL A 96 1.62 -7.36 -8.11
CA VAL A 96 0.42 -6.53 -8.32
C VAL A 96 0.13 -5.63 -7.12
N LEU A 97 0.20 -6.17 -5.90
CA LEU A 97 0.00 -5.39 -4.67
C LEU A 97 1.06 -4.29 -4.51
N ASN A 98 2.30 -4.57 -4.91
CA ASN A 98 3.35 -3.56 -4.87
C ASN A 98 3.19 -2.49 -5.94
N GLU A 99 2.70 -2.85 -7.12
CA GLU A 99 2.36 -1.90 -8.19
C GLU A 99 1.24 -0.94 -7.76
N LEU A 100 0.22 -1.45 -7.08
CA LEU A 100 -0.81 -0.67 -6.41
C LEU A 100 -0.23 0.32 -5.38
N ALA A 101 0.61 -0.17 -4.47
CA ALA A 101 1.24 0.64 -3.45
C ALA A 101 2.19 1.71 -4.02
N LEU A 102 3.00 1.35 -5.02
CA LEU A 102 3.87 2.28 -5.73
C LEU A 102 3.05 3.38 -6.39
N TRP A 103 1.97 3.03 -7.09
CA TRP A 103 1.09 4.01 -7.71
C TRP A 103 0.47 4.98 -6.70
N GLN A 104 0.09 4.50 -5.50
CA GLN A 104 -0.42 5.38 -4.43
C GLN A 104 0.61 6.43 -3.99
N LEU A 105 1.89 6.05 -3.93
CA LEU A 105 2.98 6.92 -3.48
C LEU A 105 3.55 7.82 -4.59
N GLU A 106 3.40 7.40 -5.84
CA GLU A 106 4.03 8.05 -6.99
C GLU A 106 3.50 9.49 -7.17
N PRO A 107 4.40 10.50 -7.20
CA PRO A 107 3.99 11.87 -7.47
C PRO A 107 3.64 12.04 -8.94
N GLY A 108 2.60 12.84 -9.22
CA GLY A 108 2.32 13.31 -10.57
C GLY A 108 3.20 14.51 -10.94
N ASP A 109 2.79 15.22 -12.00
CA ASP A 109 3.41 16.51 -12.33
C ASP A 109 3.07 17.59 -11.28
N THR A 110 3.74 18.74 -11.38
CA THR A 110 3.55 19.86 -10.43
C THR A 110 2.09 20.29 -10.30
N ALA A 111 1.32 20.31 -11.40
CA ALA A 111 -0.06 20.75 -11.38
C ALA A 111 -0.94 19.73 -10.66
N TYR A 112 -0.73 18.44 -10.91
CA TYR A 112 -1.40 17.34 -10.25
C TYR A 112 -1.11 17.33 -8.75
N GLU A 113 0.16 17.50 -8.35
CA GLU A 113 0.56 17.54 -6.93
C GLU A 113 -0.06 18.73 -6.19
N GLN A 114 -0.02 19.93 -6.77
CA GLN A 114 -0.61 21.14 -6.19
C GLN A 114 -2.13 21.00 -6.03
N THR A 115 -2.80 20.49 -7.07
CA THR A 115 -4.25 20.28 -7.08
C THR A 115 -4.67 19.23 -6.06
N THR A 116 -3.94 18.11 -6.00
CA THR A 116 -4.17 17.04 -5.02
C THR A 116 -4.02 17.56 -3.59
N LEU A 117 -2.94 18.31 -3.32
CA LEU A 117 -2.72 18.91 -2.00
C LEU A 117 -3.84 19.88 -1.62
N ALA A 118 -4.24 20.76 -2.54
CA ALA A 118 -5.31 21.73 -2.31
C ALA A 118 -6.64 21.05 -1.97
N VAL A 119 -7.00 19.98 -2.68
CA VAL A 119 -8.21 19.19 -2.39
C VAL A 119 -8.13 18.54 -1.03
N ILE A 120 -7.04 17.83 -0.71
CA ILE A 120 -6.92 17.14 0.58
C ILE A 120 -6.91 18.17 1.72
N ALA A 121 -6.28 19.33 1.55
CA ALA A 121 -6.28 20.37 2.58
C ALA A 121 -7.63 21.07 2.76
N SER A 122 -8.48 21.14 1.74
CA SER A 122 -9.72 21.93 1.78
C SER A 122 -11.00 21.12 1.91
N ALA A 123 -11.05 19.88 1.41
CA ALA A 123 -12.29 19.10 1.30
C ALA A 123 -12.31 17.89 2.25
N PRO A 124 -13.07 17.92 3.37
CA PRO A 124 -13.24 16.75 4.25
C PRO A 124 -13.81 15.52 3.53
N GLN A 125 -14.56 15.74 2.45
CA GLN A 125 -15.15 14.70 1.62
C GLN A 125 -14.09 13.88 0.84
N ALA A 126 -12.84 14.36 0.75
CA ALA A 126 -11.73 13.63 0.12
C ALA A 126 -11.40 12.29 0.82
N CYS A 127 -11.89 12.10 2.06
CA CYS A 127 -11.74 10.86 2.83
C CYS A 127 -13.02 10.01 2.90
N LYS A 128 -14.13 10.48 2.32
CA LYS A 128 -15.41 9.74 2.36
C LYS A 128 -15.54 8.86 1.13
N LEU A 129 -15.53 7.55 1.33
CA LEU A 129 -15.75 6.54 0.30
C LEU A 129 -17.12 5.87 0.43
N HIS A 130 -17.98 6.38 1.31
CA HIS A 130 -19.39 6.00 1.46
C HIS A 130 -19.56 4.51 1.73
N SER A 131 -18.79 3.99 2.69
CA SER A 131 -18.83 2.57 3.06
C SER A 131 -18.47 1.62 1.92
N ASP A 132 -17.68 2.05 0.92
CA ASP A 132 -17.05 1.14 -0.03
C ASP A 132 -16.38 0.01 0.77
N PRO A 133 -16.96 -1.21 0.78
CA PRO A 133 -16.53 -2.26 1.70
C PRO A 133 -15.15 -2.80 1.32
N ARG A 134 -14.66 -2.40 0.14
CA ARG A 134 -13.38 -2.83 -0.42
C ARG A 134 -12.30 -1.77 -0.26
N PHE A 135 -12.67 -0.54 0.11
CA PHE A 135 -11.77 0.61 0.31
C PHE A 135 -10.67 0.63 -0.77
N THR A 136 -11.06 0.68 -2.04
CA THR A 136 -10.08 0.45 -3.12
C THR A 136 -9.21 1.67 -3.36
N ASP A 137 -7.93 1.42 -3.65
CA ASP A 137 -6.93 2.42 -4.05
C ASP A 137 -7.48 3.35 -5.14
N TYR A 138 -8.19 2.77 -6.11
CA TYR A 138 -8.79 3.47 -7.22
C TYR A 138 -9.97 4.35 -6.83
N ALA A 139 -10.94 3.83 -6.07
CA ALA A 139 -12.09 4.60 -5.60
C ALA A 139 -11.65 5.83 -4.79
N SER A 140 -10.61 5.69 -3.96
CA SER A 140 -10.07 6.80 -3.17
C SER A 140 -9.55 7.96 -4.02
N ARG A 141 -8.87 7.65 -5.14
CA ARG A 141 -8.34 8.67 -6.06
C ARG A 141 -9.46 9.34 -6.85
N ILE A 142 -10.44 8.58 -7.34
CA ILE A 142 -11.58 9.15 -8.07
C ILE A 142 -12.47 10.01 -7.15
N ALA A 143 -12.67 9.60 -5.90
CA ALA A 143 -13.40 10.39 -4.90
C ALA A 143 -12.73 11.73 -4.59
N ARG A 144 -11.40 11.82 -4.66
CA ARG A 144 -10.66 13.09 -4.55
C ARG A 144 -10.86 13.96 -5.80
N ILE A 145 -10.80 13.37 -6.99
CA ILE A 145 -11.06 14.09 -8.25
C ILE A 145 -12.48 14.66 -8.29
N GLN A 146 -13.46 13.93 -7.74
CA GLN A 146 -14.84 14.39 -7.60
C GLN A 146 -14.96 15.73 -6.84
N GLN A 147 -14.07 15.99 -5.88
CA GLN A 147 -14.09 17.24 -5.08
C GLN A 147 -13.59 18.46 -5.86
N LEU A 148 -13.04 18.27 -7.05
CA LEU A 148 -12.56 19.37 -7.89
C LEU A 148 -13.69 20.03 -8.67
N PRO A 149 -13.52 21.31 -9.06
CA PRO A 149 -14.34 21.91 -10.09
C PRO A 149 -14.37 21.04 -11.35
N ALA A 150 -15.53 20.88 -11.98
CA ALA A 150 -15.72 20.00 -13.13
C ALA A 150 -14.68 20.22 -14.25
N ALA A 151 -14.31 21.48 -14.51
CA ALA A 151 -13.31 21.84 -15.52
C ALA A 151 -11.89 21.29 -15.26
N GLN A 152 -11.54 20.96 -14.01
CA GLN A 152 -10.20 20.46 -13.64
C GLN A 152 -10.11 18.93 -13.66
N ARG A 153 -11.25 18.23 -13.60
CA ARG A 153 -11.29 16.77 -13.48
C ARG A 153 -10.70 16.03 -14.68
N PRO A 154 -10.93 16.45 -15.94
CA PRO A 154 -10.32 15.78 -17.09
C PRO A 154 -8.79 15.78 -17.05
N ALA A 155 -8.18 16.89 -16.64
CA ALA A 155 -6.72 17.00 -16.51
C ALA A 155 -6.18 16.06 -15.42
N MET A 156 -6.88 15.96 -14.28
CA MET A 156 -6.49 15.03 -13.21
C MET A 156 -6.63 13.58 -13.63
N LEU A 157 -7.69 13.21 -14.36
CA LEU A 157 -7.83 11.85 -14.91
C LEU A 157 -6.76 11.53 -15.96
N ALA A 158 -6.32 12.52 -16.73
CA ALA A 158 -5.20 12.33 -17.66
C ALA A 158 -3.90 12.06 -16.91
N ALA A 159 -3.61 12.80 -15.84
CA ALA A 159 -2.45 12.52 -14.98
C ALA A 159 -2.53 11.14 -14.32
N GLU A 160 -3.71 10.71 -13.85
CA GLU A 160 -3.90 9.33 -13.35
C GLU A 160 -3.59 8.27 -14.41
N ARG A 161 -3.95 8.52 -15.67
CA ARG A 161 -3.62 7.63 -16.79
C ARG A 161 -2.12 7.49 -17.00
N GLU A 162 -1.38 8.59 -16.96
CA GLU A 162 0.08 8.58 -17.10
C GLU A 162 0.74 7.83 -15.94
N LEU A 163 0.33 8.09 -14.69
CA LEU A 163 0.81 7.35 -13.52
C LEU A 163 0.54 5.84 -13.64
N LEU A 164 -0.67 5.47 -14.06
CA LEU A 164 -1.03 4.07 -14.29
C LEU A 164 -0.20 3.43 -15.40
N ALA A 165 0.23 4.19 -16.41
CA ALA A 165 1.05 3.69 -17.53
C ALA A 165 2.48 3.30 -17.12
N HIS A 166 2.92 3.66 -15.91
CA HIS A 166 4.21 3.24 -15.35
C HIS A 166 4.20 1.83 -14.77
N TRP A 167 3.03 1.22 -14.53
CA TRP A 167 2.96 -0.15 -14.03
C TRP A 167 3.70 -1.14 -14.91
N GLY A 168 4.53 -1.97 -14.30
CA GLY A 168 5.39 -2.93 -14.99
C GLY A 168 6.65 -2.33 -15.63
N LYS A 169 6.89 -1.02 -15.48
CA LYS A 169 8.06 -0.32 -16.01
C LYS A 169 9.00 0.15 -14.89
N PRO A 170 10.31 0.32 -15.19
CA PRO A 170 11.22 1.01 -14.29
C PRO A 170 10.73 2.43 -13.97
N ARG A 171 10.88 2.85 -12.72
CA ARG A 171 10.51 4.19 -12.25
C ARG A 171 11.44 4.66 -11.13
N PRO A 172 11.45 5.96 -10.78
CA PRO A 172 12.21 6.46 -9.65
C PRO A 172 11.85 5.72 -8.35
N ALA A 173 12.83 5.54 -7.47
CA ALA A 173 12.57 4.95 -6.16
C ALA A 173 11.54 5.81 -5.39
N PRO A 174 10.55 5.20 -4.73
CA PRO A 174 9.59 5.94 -3.92
C PRO A 174 10.31 6.69 -2.81
N ALA A 175 9.79 7.87 -2.46
CA ALA A 175 10.31 8.70 -1.38
C ALA A 175 10.47 7.87 -0.09
N ALA A 176 11.39 8.28 0.78
CA ALA A 176 11.60 7.60 2.05
C ALA A 176 10.31 7.57 2.89
N TRP A 177 10.20 6.55 3.73
CA TRP A 177 9.13 6.44 4.71
C TRP A 177 9.19 7.63 5.68
N PRO A 178 8.07 8.29 6.01
CA PRO A 178 8.09 9.41 6.94
C PRO A 178 8.43 8.94 8.36
N GLU A 179 9.31 9.69 9.02
CA GLU A 179 9.70 9.47 10.42
C GLU A 179 9.48 10.75 11.25
N PRO A 180 8.67 10.69 12.33
CA PRO A 180 7.73 9.62 12.67
C PRO A 180 6.62 9.45 11.61
N LEU A 181 5.94 8.30 11.64
CA LEU A 181 4.70 8.12 10.90
C LEU A 181 3.68 9.20 11.34
N PRO A 182 2.88 9.75 10.41
CA PRO A 182 1.88 10.77 10.73
C PRO A 182 0.94 10.43 11.90
N GLN A 183 0.47 9.19 11.99
CA GLN A 183 -0.40 8.73 13.08
C GLN A 183 0.32 8.70 14.42
N ASP A 184 1.61 8.34 14.44
CA ASP A 184 2.41 8.32 15.66
C ASP A 184 2.72 9.74 16.12
N ALA A 185 3.01 10.63 15.18
CA ALA A 185 3.23 12.05 15.41
C ALA A 185 1.95 12.74 15.93
N ALA A 186 0.81 12.42 15.31
CA ALA A 186 -0.51 12.86 15.76
C ALA A 186 -0.78 12.37 17.17
N GLN A 187 -0.61 11.07 17.44
CA GLN A 187 -0.85 10.49 18.77
C GLN A 187 0.06 11.12 19.83
N ALA A 188 1.35 11.33 19.53
CA ALA A 188 2.28 12.00 20.44
C ALA A 188 1.82 13.43 20.77
N LEU A 189 1.34 14.18 19.78
CA LEU A 189 0.77 15.50 20.00
C LEU A 189 -0.52 15.44 20.83
N LEU A 190 -1.41 14.46 20.57
CA LEU A 190 -2.66 14.29 21.32
C LEU A 190 -2.43 13.93 22.79
N ASN A 191 -1.38 13.15 23.05
CA ASN A 191 -0.95 12.77 24.41
C ASN A 191 -0.17 13.90 25.11
N SER A 192 0.31 14.89 24.36
CA SER A 192 0.99 16.05 24.95
C SER A 192 -0.03 17.05 25.52
N ASN A 193 0.34 17.73 26.60
CA ASN A 193 -0.45 18.86 27.15
C ASN A 193 -0.25 20.17 26.35
N ALA A 194 -0.02 20.06 25.03
CA ALA A 194 0.23 21.21 24.17
C ALA A 194 -1.02 22.11 24.08
N LYS A 195 -0.86 23.39 24.44
CA LYS A 195 -1.95 24.39 24.46
C LYS A 195 -2.38 24.85 23.06
N ASP A 196 -1.55 24.64 22.05
CA ASP A 196 -1.74 25.10 20.66
C ASP A 196 -2.23 23.98 19.72
N ARG A 197 -2.80 22.91 20.27
CA ARG A 197 -3.33 21.79 19.49
C ARG A 197 -4.51 22.24 18.62
N PRO A 198 -4.46 22.06 17.28
CA PRO A 198 -5.61 22.33 16.42
C PRO A 198 -6.82 21.49 16.83
N ALA A 199 -8.02 22.02 16.64
CA ALA A 199 -9.25 21.27 16.90
C ALA A 199 -9.29 20.00 16.03
N LEU A 200 -9.61 18.87 16.67
CA LEU A 200 -9.92 17.63 15.97
C LEU A 200 -11.34 17.70 15.39
N PRO A 201 -11.59 17.08 14.23
CA PRO A 201 -12.95 16.76 13.80
C PRO A 201 -13.73 16.06 14.94
N PRO A 202 -15.01 16.36 15.16
CA PRO A 202 -15.76 15.84 16.32
C PRO A 202 -15.71 14.32 16.48
N MET A 203 -15.78 13.59 15.36
CA MET A 203 -15.73 12.12 15.40
C MET A 203 -14.36 11.60 15.85
N LEU A 204 -13.26 12.20 15.35
CA LEU A 204 -11.91 11.86 15.79
C LEU A 204 -11.66 12.26 17.25
N ALA A 205 -12.22 13.40 17.68
CA ALA A 205 -12.14 13.81 19.08
C ALA A 205 -12.81 12.77 19.99
N MET A 206 -14.00 12.29 19.61
CA MET A 206 -14.70 11.23 20.34
C MET A 206 -13.88 9.95 20.39
N GLN A 207 -13.41 9.45 19.24
CA GLN A 207 -12.67 8.19 19.16
C GLN A 207 -11.30 8.23 19.87
N LEU A 208 -10.53 9.32 19.72
CA LEU A 208 -9.16 9.42 20.23
C LEU A 208 -9.08 9.91 21.68
N LEU A 209 -9.92 10.88 22.06
CA LEU A 209 -9.81 11.54 23.37
C LEU A 209 -10.75 10.93 24.41
N VAL A 210 -11.96 10.55 23.99
CA VAL A 210 -12.97 10.01 24.91
C VAL A 210 -12.92 8.48 24.95
N ASP A 211 -13.07 7.82 23.80
CA ASP A 211 -13.04 6.35 23.71
C ASP A 211 -11.62 5.76 23.80
N LYS A 212 -10.60 6.58 23.56
CA LYS A 212 -9.18 6.17 23.53
C LYS A 212 -8.91 4.97 22.61
N LYS A 213 -9.62 4.90 21.49
CA LYS A 213 -9.45 3.83 20.50
C LYS A 213 -8.06 3.91 19.87
N ASN A 214 -7.49 2.75 19.55
CA ASN A 214 -6.24 2.66 18.81
C ASN A 214 -6.49 2.98 17.33
N TYR A 215 -5.63 3.79 16.71
CA TYR A 215 -5.67 4.11 15.29
C TYR A 215 -5.84 2.88 14.38
N ALA A 216 -5.17 1.77 14.69
CA ALA A 216 -5.26 0.53 13.91
C ALA A 216 -6.67 -0.09 13.89
N THR A 217 -7.56 0.33 14.81
CA THR A 217 -8.96 -0.14 14.90
C THR A 217 -9.95 0.81 14.23
N PHE A 218 -9.48 1.92 13.68
CA PHE A 218 -10.34 2.91 13.05
C PHE A 218 -10.85 2.39 11.71
N ALA A 219 -12.05 2.84 11.33
CA ALA A 219 -12.50 2.65 9.97
C ALA A 219 -11.52 3.37 9.00
N PRO A 220 -11.30 2.86 7.78
CA PRO A 220 -10.37 3.48 6.84
C PRO A 220 -10.66 4.96 6.53
N GLU A 221 -11.93 5.38 6.52
CA GLU A 221 -12.31 6.79 6.36
C GLU A 221 -11.81 7.65 7.54
N ASP A 222 -11.93 7.14 8.77
CA ASP A 222 -11.45 7.82 9.99
C ASP A 222 -9.92 7.87 10.04
N GLN A 223 -9.27 6.80 9.58
CA GLN A 223 -7.82 6.79 9.38
C GLN A 223 -7.42 7.91 8.42
N CYS A 224 -8.07 8.02 7.26
CA CYS A 224 -7.82 9.09 6.30
C CYS A 224 -8.08 10.48 6.90
N LEU A 225 -9.16 10.66 7.67
CA LEU A 225 -9.47 11.94 8.33
C LEU A 225 -8.38 12.37 9.32
N LEU A 226 -7.79 11.43 10.07
CA LEU A 226 -6.66 11.74 10.94
C LEU A 226 -5.45 12.18 10.13
N GLN A 227 -5.16 11.50 9.02
CA GLN A 227 -4.06 11.86 8.11
C GLN A 227 -4.28 13.23 7.48
N GLN A 228 -5.52 13.55 7.09
CA GLN A 228 -5.89 14.86 6.57
C GLN A 228 -5.72 15.95 7.63
N TRP A 229 -6.09 15.68 8.87
CA TRP A 229 -5.87 16.61 9.98
C TRP A 229 -4.37 16.85 10.22
N TRP A 230 -3.57 15.79 10.23
CA TRP A 230 -2.12 15.89 10.39
C TRP A 230 -1.43 16.64 9.24
N LEU A 231 -1.87 16.41 8.00
CA LEU A 231 -1.41 17.17 6.82
C LEU A 231 -1.58 18.68 7.05
N LYS A 232 -2.79 19.11 7.45
CA LYS A 232 -3.08 20.54 7.70
C LYS A 232 -2.16 21.11 8.77
N ARG A 233 -1.95 20.37 9.87
CA ARG A 233 -1.02 20.79 10.93
C ARG A 233 0.41 20.88 10.43
N SER A 234 0.87 19.90 9.65
CA SER A 234 2.22 19.89 9.07
C SER A 234 2.45 21.12 8.19
N LEU A 235 1.48 21.48 7.34
CA LEU A 235 1.54 22.68 6.52
C LEU A 235 1.58 23.96 7.38
N GLN A 236 0.78 24.04 8.45
CA GLN A 236 0.80 25.17 9.39
C GLN A 236 2.14 25.30 10.14
N GLN A 237 2.84 24.19 10.35
CA GLN A 237 4.17 24.16 10.95
C GLN A 237 5.30 24.47 9.95
N GLY A 238 4.97 24.77 8.68
CA GLY A 238 5.94 25.11 7.65
C GLY A 238 6.63 23.90 7.01
N VAL A 239 6.10 22.68 7.19
CA VAL A 239 6.59 21.50 6.46
C VAL A 239 6.35 21.71 4.97
N ALA A 240 7.36 21.39 4.15
CA ALA A 240 7.29 21.55 2.71
C ALA A 240 6.07 20.80 2.12
N PRO A 241 5.31 21.40 1.18
CA PRO A 241 4.12 20.80 0.57
C PRO A 241 4.29 19.35 0.08
N ALA A 242 5.38 19.07 -0.63
CA ALA A 242 5.68 17.73 -1.14
C ALA A 242 5.95 16.72 -0.01
N ALA A 243 6.64 17.14 1.05
CA ALA A 243 6.92 16.27 2.20
C ALA A 243 5.64 15.96 2.99
N ALA A 244 4.77 16.96 3.19
CA ALA A 244 3.48 16.78 3.85
C ALA A 244 2.56 15.85 3.02
N LEU A 245 2.48 16.05 1.70
CA LEU A 245 1.68 15.20 0.82
C LEU A 245 2.22 13.76 0.77
N ASN A 246 3.54 13.59 0.72
CA ASN A 246 4.16 12.26 0.81
C ASN A 246 3.79 11.56 2.14
N ALA A 247 3.88 12.27 3.26
CA ALA A 247 3.50 11.74 4.56
C ALA A 247 2.02 11.31 4.58
N PHE A 248 1.12 12.11 4.02
CA PHE A 248 -0.29 11.74 3.85
C PHE A 248 -0.47 10.47 3.02
N ARG A 249 0.24 10.33 1.88
CA ARG A 249 0.18 9.13 1.03
C ARG A 249 0.55 7.87 1.79
N TYR A 250 1.64 7.91 2.57
CA TYR A 250 2.02 6.80 3.45
C TYR A 250 1.00 6.52 4.55
N GLY A 251 0.46 7.58 5.16
CA GLY A 251 -0.55 7.44 6.20
C GLY A 251 -1.87 6.85 5.71
N THR A 252 -2.16 6.93 4.41
CA THR A 252 -3.34 6.33 3.77
C THR A 252 -3.01 5.13 2.88
N LEU A 253 -1.75 4.67 2.91
CA LEU A 253 -1.29 3.58 2.06
C LEU A 253 -1.98 2.27 2.47
N ILE A 254 -2.57 1.58 1.50
CA ILE A 254 -3.18 0.27 1.74
C ILE A 254 -2.09 -0.80 1.63
N SER A 255 -1.46 -1.10 2.76
CA SER A 255 -0.48 -2.18 2.88
C SER A 255 -1.13 -3.57 2.85
N VAL A 256 -0.31 -4.60 2.72
CA VAL A 256 -0.77 -6.00 2.68
C VAL A 256 -1.41 -6.42 4.01
N ASP A 257 -0.89 -5.98 5.15
CA ASP A 257 -1.50 -6.26 6.46
C ASP A 257 -2.88 -5.60 6.61
N MET A 258 -3.09 -4.40 6.07
CA MET A 258 -4.40 -3.75 6.06
C MET A 258 -5.38 -4.46 5.13
N ARG A 259 -4.96 -4.81 3.92
CA ARG A 259 -5.82 -5.44 2.90
C ARG A 259 -6.36 -6.80 3.34
N PHE A 260 -5.58 -7.54 4.12
CA PHE A 260 -5.92 -8.89 4.59
C PHE A 260 -6.14 -8.95 6.10
N ALA A 261 -6.43 -7.81 6.73
CA ALA A 261 -6.69 -7.74 8.17
C ALA A 261 -7.80 -8.73 8.58
N GLY A 262 -7.53 -9.54 9.59
CA GLY A 262 -8.47 -10.54 10.11
C GLY A 262 -8.68 -11.78 9.22
N MET A 263 -8.00 -11.90 8.07
CA MET A 263 -8.14 -13.08 7.20
C MET A 263 -7.26 -14.27 7.60
N PHE A 264 -6.28 -14.05 8.48
CA PHE A 264 -5.37 -15.09 8.94
C PHE A 264 -5.38 -15.18 10.46
N GLU A 265 -5.46 -16.40 10.98
CA GLU A 265 -5.43 -16.66 12.41
C GLU A 265 -4.07 -16.28 13.01
N PRO A 266 -4.03 -15.60 14.17
CA PRO A 266 -2.79 -15.31 14.86
C PRO A 266 -2.03 -16.60 15.18
N ALA A 267 -0.73 -16.64 14.89
CA ALA A 267 0.12 -17.74 15.32
C ALA A 267 0.33 -17.69 16.85
N ALA A 268 0.43 -18.86 17.47
CA ALA A 268 0.64 -18.97 18.91
C ALA A 268 2.04 -18.45 19.32
N ALA A 269 2.11 -17.67 20.40
CA ALA A 269 3.37 -17.11 20.88
C ALA A 269 4.09 -18.08 21.82
N ASN A 270 5.26 -18.58 21.42
CA ASN A 270 6.13 -19.45 22.22
C ASN A 270 7.36 -18.68 22.75
N GLY A 271 7.15 -17.55 23.42
CA GLY A 271 8.24 -16.73 24.01
C GLY A 271 9.05 -15.87 23.05
N LYS A 272 8.91 -16.08 21.73
CA LYS A 272 9.32 -15.15 20.66
C LYS A 272 8.08 -14.61 19.94
N PRO A 273 8.13 -13.39 19.35
CA PRO A 273 7.02 -12.90 18.55
C PRO A 273 6.84 -13.85 17.35
N PRO A 274 5.63 -14.40 17.16
CA PRO A 274 5.41 -15.41 16.13
C PRO A 274 5.55 -14.80 14.73
N TYR A 275 6.03 -15.62 13.79
CA TYR A 275 6.13 -15.21 12.40
C TYR A 275 4.76 -14.81 11.84
N PRO A 276 4.59 -13.64 11.21
CA PRO A 276 3.29 -13.23 10.68
C PRO A 276 2.75 -14.25 9.65
N PRO A 277 1.52 -14.79 9.83
CA PRO A 277 0.94 -15.75 8.91
C PRO A 277 0.86 -15.24 7.46
N ILE A 278 0.56 -13.94 7.31
CA ILE A 278 0.53 -13.28 6.01
C ILE A 278 1.91 -13.21 5.35
N ALA A 279 2.99 -13.05 6.12
CA ALA A 279 4.36 -13.11 5.60
C ALA A 279 4.69 -14.50 5.09
N THR A 280 4.22 -15.55 5.77
CA THR A 280 4.33 -16.94 5.29
C THR A 280 3.65 -17.11 3.94
N ARG A 281 2.43 -16.57 3.79
CA ARG A 281 1.64 -16.70 2.55
C ARG A 281 2.34 -16.09 1.33
N PHE A 282 3.03 -14.97 1.52
CA PHE A 282 3.76 -14.28 0.47
C PHE A 282 5.25 -14.61 0.41
N HIS A 283 5.73 -15.52 1.27
CA HIS A 283 7.16 -15.80 1.41
C HIS A 283 8.00 -14.53 1.66
N ALA A 284 7.39 -13.54 2.31
CA ALA A 284 8.05 -12.28 2.65
C ALA A 284 8.97 -12.53 3.84
N GLU A 285 10.21 -12.04 3.76
CA GLU A 285 11.25 -12.11 4.80
C GLU A 285 11.86 -10.72 4.99
N GLY A 286 12.57 -10.49 6.09
CA GLY A 286 13.28 -9.23 6.23
C GLY A 286 13.79 -8.90 7.61
N ALA A 287 14.10 -7.63 7.81
CA ALA A 287 14.47 -7.10 9.12
C ALA A 287 13.79 -5.75 9.37
N THR A 288 13.39 -5.55 10.61
CA THR A 288 12.91 -4.26 11.13
C THR A 288 13.87 -3.78 12.21
N VAL A 289 14.42 -2.58 12.01
CA VAL A 289 15.28 -1.90 12.98
C VAL A 289 14.45 -0.81 13.65
N GLY A 290 14.56 -0.70 14.97
CA GLY A 290 13.87 0.36 15.68
C GLY A 290 14.56 0.77 16.98
N GLN A 291 13.92 1.74 17.63
CA GLN A 291 14.40 2.33 18.87
C GLN A 291 13.23 2.63 19.80
N VAL A 292 13.50 2.66 21.10
CA VAL A 292 12.54 3.11 22.12
C VAL A 292 13.05 4.43 22.69
N LYS A 293 12.26 5.49 22.52
CA LYS A 293 12.52 6.81 23.12
C LYS A 293 11.30 7.23 23.93
N LEU A 294 11.52 7.67 25.17
CA LEU A 294 10.45 8.14 26.07
C LEU A 294 9.27 7.13 26.18
N GLN A 295 9.59 5.83 26.27
CA GLN A 295 8.63 4.71 26.30
C GLN A 295 7.81 4.48 25.01
N GLN A 296 8.10 5.21 23.93
CA GLN A 296 7.51 4.97 22.61
C GLN A 296 8.51 4.23 21.72
N ALA A 297 8.09 3.08 21.20
CA ALA A 297 8.87 2.34 20.21
C ALA A 297 8.54 2.86 18.81
N SER A 298 9.57 3.03 17.97
CA SER A 298 9.42 3.43 16.58
C SER A 298 10.34 2.63 15.67
N VAL A 299 9.91 2.43 14.42
CA VAL A 299 10.75 1.85 13.37
C VAL A 299 11.64 2.94 12.76
N VAL A 300 12.88 2.59 12.44
CA VAL A 300 13.91 3.45 11.85
C VAL A 300 14.38 2.92 10.50
N GLU A 301 14.34 1.60 10.30
CA GLU A 301 14.73 1.00 9.03
C GLU A 301 13.97 -0.30 8.80
N ARG A 302 13.71 -0.58 7.52
CA ARG A 302 13.10 -1.81 7.05
C ARG A 302 13.90 -2.35 5.88
N LYS A 303 14.23 -3.64 5.94
CA LYS A 303 14.82 -4.36 4.83
C LYS A 303 13.99 -5.59 4.54
N ILE A 304 13.04 -5.46 3.63
CA ILE A 304 12.06 -6.50 3.29
C ILE A 304 12.36 -7.07 1.90
N THR A 305 12.17 -8.36 1.75
CA THR A 305 12.29 -9.11 0.49
C THR A 305 11.05 -9.96 0.30
N VAL A 306 10.48 -9.92 -0.91
CA VAL A 306 9.26 -10.65 -1.25
C VAL A 306 9.41 -11.22 -2.67
N PRO A 307 9.17 -12.52 -2.89
CA PRO A 307 9.07 -13.09 -4.22
C PRO A 307 8.10 -12.30 -5.12
N GLY A 308 8.43 -12.21 -6.41
CA GLY A 308 7.69 -11.39 -7.39
C GLY A 308 8.06 -9.91 -7.43
N ILE A 309 8.77 -9.38 -6.43
CA ILE A 309 9.21 -7.97 -6.41
C ILE A 309 10.73 -7.91 -6.60
N ARG A 310 11.18 -7.29 -7.70
CA ARG A 310 12.61 -7.21 -8.08
C ARG A 310 12.95 -5.83 -8.58
N GLY A 311 14.13 -5.32 -8.18
CA GLY A 311 14.64 -4.02 -8.63
C GLY A 311 13.89 -2.79 -8.10
N VAL A 312 12.90 -2.98 -7.23
CA VAL A 312 12.11 -1.91 -6.60
C VAL A 312 11.85 -2.24 -5.13
N ARG A 313 11.54 -1.22 -4.32
CA ARG A 313 11.21 -1.39 -2.90
C ARG A 313 9.84 -2.08 -2.76
N PRO A 314 9.66 -3.08 -1.86
CA PRO A 314 8.39 -3.77 -1.64
C PRO A 314 7.45 -2.96 -0.73
N VAL A 315 7.10 -1.75 -1.18
CA VAL A 315 6.27 -0.76 -0.46
C VAL A 315 5.04 -1.36 0.20
N ALA A 316 4.30 -2.24 -0.49
CA ALA A 316 3.08 -2.84 0.07
C ALA A 316 3.33 -3.72 1.31
N PHE A 317 4.57 -4.17 1.52
CA PHE A 317 4.97 -5.13 2.54
C PHE A 317 5.90 -4.51 3.60
N GLU A 318 6.23 -3.22 3.51
CA GLU A 318 7.20 -2.59 4.42
C GLU A 318 6.74 -2.70 5.89
N THR A 319 5.45 -2.58 6.17
CA THR A 319 4.89 -2.60 7.54
C THR A 319 4.65 -3.99 8.13
N LEU A 320 4.87 -5.05 7.35
CA LEU A 320 4.43 -6.42 7.66
C LEU A 320 4.92 -6.94 9.03
N PHE A 321 6.12 -6.51 9.43
CA PHE A 321 6.78 -6.97 10.64
C PHE A 321 6.83 -5.90 11.74
N ASP A 322 6.30 -4.70 11.50
CA ASP A 322 6.49 -3.57 12.41
C ASP A 322 5.79 -3.80 13.75
N ALA A 323 4.48 -4.06 13.74
CA ALA A 323 3.70 -4.27 14.96
C ALA A 323 4.26 -5.37 15.89
N PRO A 324 4.56 -6.62 15.41
CA PRO A 324 5.13 -7.64 16.28
C PRO A 324 6.55 -7.29 16.75
N THR A 325 7.35 -6.61 15.93
CA THR A 325 8.69 -6.16 16.33
C THR A 325 8.62 -5.10 17.43
N LEU A 326 7.78 -4.07 17.25
CA LEU A 326 7.61 -2.99 18.21
C LEU A 326 7.06 -3.51 19.54
N LYS A 327 6.07 -4.41 19.50
CA LYS A 327 5.52 -5.05 20.69
C LYS A 327 6.59 -5.83 21.45
N TYR A 328 7.36 -6.66 20.76
CA TYR A 328 8.45 -7.42 21.39
C TYR A 328 9.50 -6.51 22.04
N ALA A 329 9.89 -5.42 21.36
CA ALA A 329 10.83 -4.46 21.89
C ALA A 329 10.30 -3.74 23.15
N GLN A 330 9.01 -3.39 23.18
CA GLN A 330 8.36 -2.79 24.36
C GLN A 330 8.29 -3.77 25.53
N ASP A 331 7.79 -5.00 25.29
CA ASP A 331 7.65 -6.03 26.31
C ASP A 331 9.02 -6.42 26.90
N SER A 332 10.07 -6.42 26.06
CA SER A 332 11.45 -6.75 26.44
C SER A 332 12.30 -5.54 26.86
N LYS A 333 11.73 -4.32 26.86
CA LYS A 333 12.40 -3.05 27.21
C LYS A 333 13.72 -2.81 26.45
N LEU A 334 13.76 -3.10 25.15
CA LEU A 334 14.95 -2.94 24.32
C LEU A 334 15.10 -1.49 23.82
N PRO A 335 16.17 -0.74 24.17
CA PRO A 335 16.32 0.66 23.79
C PRO A 335 16.61 0.86 22.29
N LYS A 336 17.35 -0.08 21.69
CA LYS A 336 17.57 -0.23 20.26
C LYS A 336 17.46 -1.72 19.94
N PHE A 337 16.87 -2.05 18.81
CA PHE A 337 16.65 -3.44 18.44
C PHE A 337 16.68 -3.60 16.93
N GLN A 338 17.03 -4.82 16.52
CA GLN A 338 16.84 -5.32 15.18
C GLN A 338 16.22 -6.69 15.32
N LEU A 339 15.09 -6.91 14.66
CA LEU A 339 14.48 -8.23 14.56
C LEU A 339 14.54 -8.68 13.11
N VAL A 340 15.11 -9.87 12.92
CA VAL A 340 15.25 -10.52 11.61
C VAL A 340 14.19 -11.61 11.54
N TRP A 341 13.52 -11.68 10.40
CA TRP A 341 12.39 -12.53 10.11
C TRP A 341 12.73 -13.40 8.90
N LYS A 342 12.82 -14.71 9.11
CA LYS A 342 13.05 -15.70 8.05
C LYS A 342 11.91 -16.70 8.00
N LEU A 343 11.67 -17.30 6.84
CA LEU A 343 10.65 -18.36 6.70
C LEU A 343 10.91 -19.57 7.60
N GLU A 344 12.18 -19.84 7.93
CA GLU A 344 12.58 -20.88 8.89
C GLU A 344 11.98 -20.68 10.29
N ASP A 345 11.64 -19.43 10.65
CA ASP A 345 11.01 -19.09 11.94
C ASP A 345 9.52 -19.51 12.02
N THR A 346 8.99 -20.15 10.97
CA THR A 346 7.63 -20.73 10.97
C THR A 346 7.56 -22.13 11.60
N GLN A 347 8.71 -22.76 11.85
CA GLN A 347 8.79 -24.10 12.46
C GLN A 347 9.05 -24.00 13.97
N PRO A 348 8.37 -24.82 14.82
CA PRO A 348 8.46 -24.77 16.27
C PRO A 348 9.83 -25.16 16.83
#